data_AF-A0A1M4YAT2-F1
#
_entry.id   AF-A0A1M4YAT2-F1
#
_cell.length_a   1.000
_cell.length_b   1.000
_cell.length_c   1.000
_cell.angle_alpha   90.00
_cell.angle_beta   90.00
_cell.angle_gamma   90.00
#
_symmetry.space_group_name_H-M   'P 1'
#
loop_
_entity.id
_entity.type
_entity.pdbx_description
1 polymer ?
#
loop_
_entity_poly.entity_id
_entity_poly.type
_entity_poly.pdbx_seq_one_letter_code
_entity_poly.pdbx_strand_id
1 'polypeptide(L)'
;MEQKKYDRLKNLYGDKGPQNDKYTWFFPDENEFRRIIAVGDIHGNLNRLESLFERMDYEPQRDLLVFLGDYIDRGEEGVACVSLVQKMAEENPHVIPLMGNHEHVLGKLLKEDEWGYSGEAFYDCLDNGGKPTIEGLAKLQSQDKKAFYKWVHFILHLKRIAVISDKYILTHAGFSQTAISNQQESMLWTRDEFYKFYNGTQTVAIGHTPVQNFPDSTGKPIHRENDVWMVDTGSFLEKGYISAVDIKTGDYWQSSDDAPSEEMKKLNFFIRKIKSASCYRGMRRYQTILAKHLNEYENKGVITEQTKQDMLKQYVIDLSWDKLLLDREAAKQEDKEMVDLLREIKKED
;
A
#
# COMPACT_ATOMS: atom_id res chain seq x y z
N MET A 1 14.73 7.83 29.22
CA MET A 1 13.70 6.76 29.25
C MET A 1 13.51 6.14 27.88
N GLU A 2 13.53 6.92 26.79
CA GLU A 2 13.36 6.39 25.42
C GLU A 2 14.47 5.42 24.95
N GLN A 3 15.73 5.59 25.37
CA GLN A 3 16.83 4.69 24.98
C GLN A 3 16.63 3.23 25.43
N LYS A 4 15.86 2.98 26.50
CA LYS A 4 15.55 1.62 27.00
C LYS A 4 14.35 0.98 26.28
N LYS A 5 13.62 1.73 25.44
CA LYS A 5 12.38 1.26 24.81
C LYS A 5 12.62 0.30 23.65
N TYR A 6 13.85 0.19 23.14
CA TYR A 6 14.17 -0.54 21.91
C TYR A 6 15.30 -1.56 22.08
N ASP A 7 15.53 -2.06 23.28
CA ASP A 7 16.55 -3.08 23.54
C ASP A 7 16.37 -4.32 22.64
N ARG A 8 15.12 -4.65 22.30
CA ARG A 8 14.77 -5.74 21.37
C ARG A 8 15.19 -5.51 19.92
N LEU A 9 15.50 -4.26 19.56
CA LEU A 9 15.95 -3.85 18.22
C LEU A 9 17.47 -3.57 18.20
N LYS A 10 18.16 -3.72 19.33
CA LYS A 10 19.58 -3.35 19.46
C LYS A 10 20.48 -4.12 18.48
N ASN A 11 20.16 -5.36 18.16
CA ASN A 11 20.91 -6.14 17.17
C ASN A 11 20.81 -5.54 15.76
N LEU A 12 19.67 -4.96 15.42
CA LEU A 12 19.40 -4.41 14.09
C LEU A 12 19.91 -2.98 13.90
N TYR A 13 19.87 -2.17 14.96
CA TYR A 13 20.13 -0.72 14.89
C TYR A 13 21.26 -0.21 15.78
N GLY A 14 21.83 -1.08 16.64
CA GLY A 14 22.79 -0.67 17.67
C GLY A 14 22.19 0.39 18.60
N ASP A 15 23.03 1.28 19.12
CA ASP A 15 22.60 2.35 20.02
C ASP A 15 21.93 3.54 19.30
N LYS A 16 21.96 3.58 17.95
CA LYS A 16 21.40 4.67 17.15
C LYS A 16 19.86 4.63 17.06
N GLY A 17 19.29 3.43 17.17
CA GLY A 17 17.85 3.19 17.02
C GLY A 17 17.33 3.33 15.58
N PRO A 18 16.10 2.87 15.32
CA PRO A 18 15.48 2.84 13.98
C PRO A 18 15.19 4.22 13.39
N GLN A 19 14.92 5.23 14.23
CA GLN A 19 14.57 6.59 13.81
C GLN A 19 15.69 7.32 13.03
N ASN A 20 16.93 6.84 13.14
CA ASN A 20 18.10 7.45 12.52
C ASN A 20 18.60 6.66 11.29
N ASP A 21 17.90 5.59 10.89
CA ASP A 21 18.27 4.78 9.73
C ASP A 21 17.54 5.24 8.45
N LYS A 22 18.31 5.50 7.39
CA LYS A 22 17.76 6.04 6.13
C LYS A 22 16.89 5.05 5.35
N TYR A 23 17.00 3.74 5.62
CA TYR A 23 16.21 2.71 4.97
C TYR A 23 14.94 2.36 5.74
N THR A 24 14.73 2.97 6.90
CA THR A 24 13.68 2.61 7.86
C THR A 24 12.57 3.66 7.90
N TRP A 25 11.32 3.21 7.78
CA TRP A 25 10.16 3.91 8.31
C TRP A 25 9.99 3.51 9.76
N PHE A 26 9.85 4.47 10.66
CA PHE A 26 9.75 4.19 12.08
C PHE A 26 8.54 4.87 12.71
N PHE A 27 7.72 4.08 13.39
CA PHE A 27 6.57 4.51 14.17
C PHE A 27 6.77 4.07 15.62
N PRO A 28 6.82 4.98 16.60
CA PRO A 28 7.28 4.66 17.96
C PRO A 28 6.23 3.95 18.84
N ASP A 29 4.97 3.92 18.41
CA ASP A 29 3.85 3.34 19.16
C ASP A 29 2.83 2.69 18.21
N GLU A 30 2.66 1.38 18.36
CA GLU A 30 1.70 0.57 17.61
C GLU A 30 0.23 0.88 17.95
N ASN A 31 -0.02 1.53 19.09
CA ASN A 31 -1.37 1.87 19.57
C ASN A 31 -1.92 3.13 18.92
N GLU A 32 -1.10 3.89 18.18
CA GLU A 32 -1.56 4.98 17.31
C GLU A 32 -2.51 4.46 16.22
N PHE A 33 -2.37 3.19 15.84
CA PHE A 33 -3.13 2.58 14.76
C PHE A 33 -4.13 1.56 15.28
N ARG A 34 -5.36 1.63 14.77
CA ARG A 34 -6.37 0.60 14.93
C ARG A 34 -5.83 -0.73 14.41
N ARG A 35 -5.40 -0.76 13.14
CA ARG A 35 -4.81 -1.91 12.44
C ARG A 35 -3.46 -1.56 11.82
N ILE A 36 -2.61 -2.58 11.68
CA ILE A 36 -1.38 -2.48 10.89
C ILE A 36 -1.50 -3.49 9.76
N ILE A 37 -1.77 -3.00 8.56
CA ILE A 37 -2.16 -3.79 7.41
C ILE A 37 -0.96 -3.97 6.49
N ALA A 38 -0.48 -5.19 6.36
CA ALA A 38 0.55 -5.56 5.39
C ALA A 38 -0.11 -5.98 4.08
N VAL A 39 0.25 -5.38 2.94
CA VAL A 39 -0.22 -5.75 1.60
C VAL A 39 0.91 -6.45 0.84
N GLY A 40 0.64 -7.66 0.37
CA GLY A 40 1.59 -8.47 -0.39
C GLY A 40 1.82 -7.99 -1.83
N ASP A 41 2.59 -8.77 -2.57
CA ASP A 41 3.12 -8.45 -3.90
C ASP A 41 1.98 -8.25 -4.94
N ILE A 42 2.09 -7.19 -5.74
CA ILE A 42 1.03 -6.71 -6.64
C ILE A 42 1.29 -7.10 -8.10
N HIS A 43 2.54 -7.05 -8.55
CA HIS A 43 2.99 -7.45 -9.88
C HIS A 43 2.11 -6.95 -11.04
N GLY A 44 1.81 -5.66 -11.06
CA GLY A 44 1.07 -5.02 -12.14
C GLY A 44 -0.39 -5.43 -12.28
N ASN A 45 -1.02 -5.96 -11.22
CA ASN A 45 -2.44 -6.33 -11.20
C ASN A 45 -3.32 -5.24 -10.58
N LEU A 46 -3.55 -4.14 -11.29
CA LEU A 46 -4.27 -2.97 -10.77
C LEU A 46 -5.71 -3.31 -10.36
N ASN A 47 -6.45 -4.03 -11.21
CA ASN A 47 -7.83 -4.42 -10.91
C ASN A 47 -7.95 -5.24 -9.61
N ARG A 48 -7.00 -6.16 -9.38
CA ARG A 48 -6.94 -6.94 -8.14
C ARG A 48 -6.63 -6.04 -6.94
N LEU A 49 -5.78 -5.03 -7.11
CA LEU A 49 -5.43 -4.10 -6.04
C LEU A 49 -6.65 -3.24 -5.66
N GLU A 50 -7.38 -2.74 -6.66
CA GLU A 50 -8.63 -1.99 -6.43
C GLU A 50 -9.68 -2.86 -5.74
N SER A 51 -9.90 -4.09 -6.22
CA SER A 51 -10.82 -5.05 -5.60
C SER A 51 -10.44 -5.37 -4.15
N LEU A 52 -9.15 -5.50 -3.83
CA LEU A 52 -8.70 -5.70 -2.45
C LEU A 52 -9.16 -4.54 -1.54
N PHE A 53 -9.02 -3.29 -1.98
CA PHE A 53 -9.47 -2.13 -1.21
C PHE A 53 -10.99 -2.02 -1.08
N GLU A 54 -11.76 -2.59 -1.99
CA GLU A 54 -13.22 -2.65 -1.86
C GLU A 54 -13.66 -3.66 -0.81
N ARG A 55 -12.91 -4.76 -0.69
CA ARG A 55 -13.17 -5.82 0.28
C ARG A 55 -12.60 -5.51 1.66
N MET A 56 -11.61 -4.63 1.72
CA MET A 56 -11.00 -4.16 2.94
C MET A 56 -11.75 -2.91 3.40
N ASP A 57 -12.31 -2.95 4.62
CA ASP A 57 -12.88 -1.77 5.28
C ASP A 57 -11.77 -0.81 5.75
N TYR A 58 -10.91 -0.36 4.83
CA TYR A 58 -9.71 0.43 5.10
C TYR A 58 -10.07 1.85 5.53
N GLU A 59 -9.55 2.28 6.68
CA GLU A 59 -9.73 3.62 7.22
C GLU A 59 -8.38 4.38 7.24
N PRO A 60 -8.09 5.24 6.25
CA PRO A 60 -6.81 5.94 6.13
C PRO A 60 -6.36 6.70 7.39
N GLN A 61 -7.30 7.23 8.16
CA GLN A 61 -7.02 8.02 9.36
C GLN A 61 -6.73 7.18 10.61
N ARG A 62 -7.02 5.88 10.57
CA ARG A 62 -6.95 5.00 11.75
C ARG A 62 -6.11 3.76 11.53
N ASP A 63 -5.86 3.36 10.28
CA ASP A 63 -5.06 2.19 9.94
C ASP A 63 -3.72 2.61 9.34
N LEU A 64 -2.65 1.90 9.72
CA LEU A 64 -1.37 1.95 9.03
C LEU A 64 -1.38 0.92 7.91
N LEU A 65 -1.14 1.36 6.67
CA LEU A 65 -1.10 0.51 5.49
C LEU A 65 0.34 0.42 4.99
N VAL A 66 0.90 -0.79 4.90
CA VAL A 66 2.27 -1.02 4.47
C VAL A 66 2.26 -1.96 3.26
N PHE A 67 2.72 -1.46 2.13
CA PHE A 67 2.95 -2.29 0.94
C PHE A 67 4.35 -2.92 1.03
N LEU A 68 4.43 -4.23 0.82
CA LEU A 68 5.65 -5.00 1.00
C LEU A 68 6.61 -4.97 -0.21
N GLY A 69 6.28 -4.25 -1.28
CA GLY A 69 7.07 -4.15 -2.51
C GLY A 69 6.49 -4.94 -3.67
N ASP A 70 7.26 -5.04 -4.76
CA ASP A 70 6.92 -5.78 -5.97
C ASP A 70 5.58 -5.33 -6.58
N TYR A 71 5.54 -4.04 -6.91
CA TYR A 71 4.41 -3.37 -7.59
C TYR A 71 4.38 -3.66 -9.08
N ILE A 72 5.57 -3.83 -9.67
CA ILE A 72 5.81 -3.88 -11.11
C ILE A 72 6.07 -5.30 -11.61
N ASP A 73 6.22 -5.39 -12.93
CA ASP A 73 6.59 -6.60 -13.68
C ASP A 73 5.54 -7.71 -13.64
N ARG A 74 5.66 -8.65 -14.58
CA ARG A 74 4.74 -9.77 -14.85
C ARG A 74 3.35 -9.32 -15.36
N GLY A 75 2.62 -8.50 -14.62
CA GLY A 75 1.36 -7.89 -15.04
C GLY A 75 1.55 -6.64 -15.90
N GLU A 76 0.51 -6.27 -16.65
CA GLU A 76 0.56 -5.17 -17.64
C GLU A 76 0.47 -3.77 -17.01
N GLU A 77 -0.05 -3.65 -15.78
CA GLU A 77 -0.43 -2.36 -15.19
C GLU A 77 0.55 -1.90 -14.09
N GLY A 78 1.80 -2.37 -14.10
CA GLY A 78 2.82 -2.03 -13.10
C GLY A 78 3.02 -0.52 -12.90
N VAL A 79 3.06 0.25 -13.99
CA VAL A 79 3.18 1.72 -13.93
C VAL A 79 1.99 2.34 -13.20
N ALA A 80 0.77 1.87 -13.49
CA ALA A 80 -0.46 2.37 -12.88
C ALA A 80 -0.58 1.96 -11.40
N CYS A 81 -0.16 0.75 -11.05
CA CYS A 81 -0.09 0.28 -9.66
C CYS A 81 0.82 1.20 -8.83
N VAL A 82 2.02 1.48 -9.31
CA VAL A 82 2.94 2.41 -8.64
C VAL A 82 2.36 3.83 -8.56
N SER A 83 1.73 4.33 -9.62
CA SER A 83 1.07 5.65 -9.59
C SER A 83 -0.04 5.72 -8.55
N LEU A 84 -0.84 4.66 -8.39
CA LEU A 84 -1.86 4.57 -7.35
C LEU A 84 -1.23 4.59 -5.95
N VAL A 85 -0.23 3.73 -5.70
CA VAL A 85 0.47 3.66 -4.40
C VAL A 85 1.17 4.98 -4.08
N GLN A 86 1.84 5.60 -5.05
CA GLN A 86 2.47 6.91 -4.90
C GLN A 86 1.45 7.96 -4.47
N LYS A 87 0.30 8.03 -5.17
CA LYS A 87 -0.76 8.97 -4.83
C LYS A 87 -1.27 8.75 -3.40
N MET A 88 -1.50 7.50 -3.00
CA MET A 88 -1.95 7.18 -1.65
C MET A 88 -0.93 7.61 -0.58
N ALA A 89 0.36 7.41 -0.83
CA ALA A 89 1.44 7.84 0.07
C ALA A 89 1.62 9.37 0.12
N GLU A 90 1.36 10.07 -0.98
CA GLU A 90 1.36 11.54 -1.03
C GLU A 90 0.16 12.14 -0.27
N GLU A 91 -0.99 11.45 -0.27
CA GLU A 91 -2.23 11.88 0.38
C GLU A 91 -2.31 11.50 1.87
N ASN A 92 -1.60 10.45 2.31
CA ASN A 92 -1.66 9.96 3.68
C ASN A 92 -0.29 9.46 4.19
N PRO A 93 0.26 10.04 5.28
CA PRO A 93 1.52 9.59 5.87
C PRO A 93 1.47 8.19 6.49
N HIS A 94 0.27 7.61 6.69
CA HIS A 94 0.08 6.24 7.16
C HIS A 94 0.04 5.21 6.02
N VAL A 95 0.42 5.59 4.81
CA VAL A 95 0.63 4.67 3.69
C VAL A 95 2.12 4.56 3.41
N ILE A 96 2.66 3.36 3.60
CA ILE A 96 4.09 3.08 3.60
C ILE A 96 4.43 2.12 2.47
N PRO A 97 4.97 2.64 1.35
CA PRO A 97 5.48 1.81 0.28
C PRO A 97 6.92 1.36 0.58
N LEU A 98 7.13 0.04 0.59
CA LEU A 98 8.47 -0.56 0.68
C LEU A 98 8.98 -0.97 -0.70
N MET A 99 10.30 -1.10 -0.82
CA MET A 99 10.98 -1.58 -2.01
C MET A 99 10.97 -3.10 -2.06
N GLY A 100 10.51 -3.67 -3.17
CA GLY A 100 10.72 -5.09 -3.52
C GLY A 100 11.95 -5.29 -4.39
N ASN A 101 12.27 -6.56 -4.69
CA ASN A 101 13.45 -6.86 -5.52
C ASN A 101 13.24 -6.43 -6.98
N HIS A 102 12.01 -6.41 -7.47
CA HIS A 102 11.71 -5.93 -8.82
C HIS A 102 12.00 -4.44 -8.98
N GLU A 103 11.55 -3.61 -8.02
CA GLU A 103 11.89 -2.18 -8.03
C GLU A 103 13.39 -1.94 -7.87
N HIS A 104 14.08 -2.80 -7.14
CA HIS A 104 15.52 -2.73 -6.98
C HIS A 104 16.27 -3.00 -8.30
N VAL A 105 15.88 -4.03 -9.05
CA VAL A 105 16.46 -4.35 -10.37
C VAL A 105 16.18 -3.20 -11.35
N LEU A 106 14.94 -2.71 -11.43
CA LEU A 106 14.62 -1.55 -12.25
C LEU A 106 15.42 -0.30 -11.83
N GLY A 107 15.59 -0.08 -10.53
CA GLY A 107 16.38 1.04 -10.01
C GLY A 107 17.86 0.99 -10.37
N LYS A 108 18.43 -0.22 -10.57
CA LYS A 108 19.79 -0.38 -11.13
C LYS A 108 19.82 0.10 -12.58
N LEU A 109 18.89 -0.37 -13.40
CA LEU A 109 18.75 0.02 -14.81
C LEU A 109 18.56 1.54 -14.97
N LEU A 110 17.72 2.18 -14.15
CA LEU A 110 17.43 3.61 -14.25
C LEU A 110 18.57 4.53 -13.81
N LYS A 111 19.56 4.01 -13.07
CA LYS A 111 20.72 4.77 -12.59
C LYS A 111 21.95 4.64 -13.50
N GLU A 112 21.81 3.96 -14.63
CA GLU A 112 22.85 3.83 -15.65
C GLU A 112 23.06 5.15 -16.40
N ASP A 113 23.68 6.10 -15.71
CA ASP A 113 24.52 7.18 -16.26
C ASP A 113 25.77 7.43 -15.37
N GLU A 114 25.85 6.87 -14.14
CA GLU A 114 26.97 7.12 -13.21
C GLU A 114 27.85 5.91 -12.86
N TRP A 115 27.42 4.66 -13.07
CA TRP A 115 28.11 3.48 -12.49
C TRP A 115 28.31 2.25 -13.41
N GLY A 116 28.25 2.41 -14.74
CA GLY A 116 28.85 1.45 -15.68
C GLY A 116 28.46 -0.02 -15.54
N TYR A 117 27.21 -0.34 -15.19
CA TYR A 117 26.71 -1.70 -15.25
C TYR A 117 26.34 -2.09 -16.69
N SER A 118 26.66 -3.33 -17.05
CA SER A 118 26.49 -3.94 -18.37
C SER A 118 25.01 -4.21 -18.64
N GLY A 119 24.64 -4.55 -19.89
CA GLY A 119 23.27 -4.98 -20.25
C GLY A 119 22.68 -6.13 -19.42
N GLU A 120 23.43 -6.71 -18.47
CA GLU A 120 22.96 -7.64 -17.44
C GLU A 120 21.75 -7.13 -16.65
N ALA A 121 21.73 -5.89 -16.15
CA ALA A 121 20.57 -5.39 -15.41
C ALA A 121 19.30 -5.30 -16.28
N PHE A 122 19.48 -5.02 -17.57
CA PHE A 122 18.40 -5.07 -18.55
C PHE A 122 17.92 -6.51 -18.79
N TYR A 123 18.83 -7.48 -18.93
CA TYR A 123 18.47 -8.89 -19.05
C TYR A 123 17.80 -9.43 -17.78
N ASP A 124 18.32 -9.13 -16.59
CA ASP A 124 17.71 -9.49 -15.31
C ASP A 124 16.29 -8.94 -15.19
N CYS A 125 16.07 -7.69 -15.60
CA CYS A 125 14.74 -7.09 -15.65
C CYS A 125 13.81 -7.89 -16.57
N LEU A 126 14.25 -8.22 -17.78
CA LEU A 126 13.46 -8.98 -18.74
C LEU A 126 13.16 -10.41 -18.28
N ASP A 127 14.15 -11.11 -17.73
CA ASP A 127 14.02 -12.49 -17.25
C ASP A 127 13.07 -12.59 -16.05
N ASN A 128 12.95 -11.51 -15.26
CA ASN A 128 11.98 -11.40 -14.17
C ASN A 128 10.60 -10.88 -14.62
N GLY A 129 10.36 -10.74 -15.92
CA GLY A 129 9.07 -10.33 -16.47
C GLY A 129 8.88 -8.81 -16.54
N GLY A 130 9.94 -8.03 -16.57
CA GLY A 130 9.91 -6.56 -16.58
C GLY A 130 9.59 -5.90 -17.92
N LYS A 131 9.38 -6.68 -18.99
CA LYS A 131 9.00 -6.15 -20.31
C LYS A 131 7.78 -5.20 -20.25
N PRO A 132 6.64 -5.54 -19.61
CA PRO A 132 5.48 -4.65 -19.55
C PRO A 132 5.80 -3.34 -18.82
N THR A 133 6.63 -3.39 -17.78
CA THR A 133 7.07 -2.19 -17.04
C THR A 133 7.91 -1.28 -17.92
N ILE A 134 8.88 -1.82 -18.66
CA ILE A 134 9.73 -1.04 -19.58
C ILE A 134 8.88 -0.37 -20.66
N GLU A 135 7.96 -1.11 -21.29
CA GLU A 135 7.05 -0.58 -22.30
C GLU A 135 6.11 0.50 -21.72
N GLY A 136 5.57 0.26 -20.52
CA GLY A 136 4.74 1.22 -19.79
C GLY A 136 5.49 2.51 -19.45
N LEU A 137 6.75 2.42 -19.03
CA LEU A 137 7.59 3.57 -18.73
C LEU A 137 7.95 4.37 -19.98
N ALA A 138 8.29 3.70 -21.09
CA ALA A 138 8.53 4.38 -22.36
C ALA A 138 7.28 5.14 -22.84
N LYS A 139 6.10 4.53 -22.68
CA LYS A 139 4.82 5.20 -22.96
C LYS A 139 4.61 6.41 -22.04
N LEU A 140 4.77 6.25 -20.73
CA LEU A 140 4.61 7.35 -19.76
C LEU A 140 5.57 8.51 -20.07
N GLN A 141 6.85 8.20 -20.36
CA GLN A 141 7.86 9.19 -20.71
C GLN A 141 7.49 9.98 -21.97
N SER A 142 6.91 9.30 -22.98
CA SER A 142 6.49 9.93 -24.23
C SER A 142 5.25 10.81 -24.07
N GLN A 143 4.34 10.46 -23.16
CA GLN A 143 3.04 11.12 -22.96
C GLN A 143 3.11 12.25 -21.92
N ASP A 144 3.78 12.01 -20.80
CA ASP A 144 3.94 12.96 -19.70
C ASP A 144 5.29 12.79 -19.01
N LYS A 145 6.27 13.57 -19.47
CA LYS A 145 7.63 13.58 -18.89
C LYS A 145 7.64 13.93 -17.40
N LYS A 146 6.73 14.80 -16.93
CA LYS A 146 6.71 15.21 -15.51
C LYS A 146 6.22 14.06 -14.65
N ALA A 147 5.16 13.37 -15.06
CA ALA A 147 4.69 12.16 -14.40
C ALA A 147 5.76 11.06 -14.40
N PHE A 148 6.47 10.87 -15.52
CA PHE A 148 7.59 9.95 -15.60
C PHE A 148 8.69 10.24 -14.55
N TYR A 149 9.17 11.48 -14.46
CA TYR A 149 10.21 11.81 -13.47
C TYR A 149 9.74 11.65 -12.03
N LYS A 150 8.47 11.99 -11.74
CA LYS A 150 7.87 11.75 -10.42
C LYS A 150 7.83 10.26 -10.08
N TRP A 151 7.44 9.44 -11.04
CA TRP A 151 7.37 7.98 -10.90
C TRP A 151 8.76 7.38 -10.64
N VAL A 152 9.76 7.76 -11.45
CA VAL A 152 11.15 7.31 -11.27
C VAL A 152 11.69 7.75 -9.92
N HIS A 153 11.47 9.02 -9.55
CA HIS A 153 11.88 9.53 -8.25
C HIS A 153 11.26 8.72 -7.12
N PHE A 154 9.97 8.39 -7.19
CA PHE A 154 9.30 7.58 -6.19
C PHE A 154 9.98 6.22 -6.00
N ILE A 155 10.20 5.47 -7.09
CA ILE A 155 10.86 4.15 -7.06
C ILE A 155 12.27 4.21 -6.46
N LEU A 156 13.08 5.19 -6.87
CA LEU A 156 14.47 5.29 -6.42
C LEU A 156 14.61 5.65 -4.93
N HIS A 157 13.55 6.16 -4.30
CA HIS A 157 13.53 6.60 -2.91
C HIS A 157 12.71 5.69 -1.97
N LEU A 158 12.20 4.56 -2.47
CA LEU A 158 11.54 3.57 -1.61
C LEU A 158 12.48 3.08 -0.51
N LYS A 159 11.96 3.03 0.71
CA LYS A 159 12.62 2.45 1.89
C LYS A 159 12.43 0.93 1.89
N ARG A 160 13.19 0.22 2.73
CA ARG A 160 13.24 -1.26 2.69
C ARG A 160 12.54 -1.93 3.87
N ILE A 161 12.34 -1.19 4.94
CA ILE A 161 11.82 -1.73 6.19
C ILE A 161 10.93 -0.70 6.88
N ALA A 162 9.83 -1.18 7.45
CA ALA A 162 9.00 -0.45 8.39
C ALA A 162 9.10 -1.12 9.76
N VAL A 163 9.35 -0.31 10.79
CA VAL A 163 9.42 -0.75 12.19
C VAL A 163 8.35 0.01 12.96
N ILE A 164 7.44 -0.73 13.57
CA ILE A 164 6.36 -0.18 14.38
C ILE A 164 6.57 -0.66 15.80
N SER A 165 6.87 0.28 16.70
CA SER A 165 7.34 0.07 18.07
C SER A 165 8.61 -0.81 18.10
N ASP A 166 8.74 -1.67 19.10
CA ASP A 166 9.72 -2.76 19.16
C ASP A 166 9.11 -4.14 18.86
N LYS A 167 7.86 -4.18 18.40
CA LYS A 167 7.04 -5.39 18.22
C LYS A 167 6.88 -5.85 16.78
N TYR A 168 6.73 -4.93 15.82
CA TYR A 168 6.38 -5.29 14.44
C TYR A 168 7.45 -4.81 13.47
N ILE A 169 7.81 -5.69 12.54
CA ILE A 169 8.71 -5.38 11.43
C ILE A 169 8.05 -5.82 10.11
N LEU A 170 8.06 -4.94 9.12
CA LEU A 170 7.58 -5.27 7.78
C LEU A 170 8.69 -4.98 6.79
N THR A 171 8.98 -5.95 5.92
CA THR A 171 10.01 -5.86 4.88
C THR A 171 9.65 -6.78 3.72
N HIS A 172 10.31 -6.64 2.58
CA HIS A 172 9.93 -7.41 1.40
C HIS A 172 10.22 -8.91 1.56
N ALA A 173 11.47 -9.29 1.84
CA ALA A 173 11.89 -10.70 1.84
C ALA A 173 12.31 -11.23 3.23
N GLY A 174 12.85 -10.38 4.10
CA GLY A 174 13.32 -10.75 5.44
C GLY A 174 14.58 -10.01 5.86
N PHE A 175 15.27 -10.44 6.91
CA PHE A 175 16.55 -9.84 7.32
C PHE A 175 17.39 -10.82 8.13
N SER A 176 18.71 -10.68 8.09
CA SER A 176 19.62 -11.38 8.98
C SER A 176 19.70 -10.71 10.36
N GLN A 177 20.36 -11.38 11.31
CA GLN A 177 20.60 -10.85 12.65
C GLN A 177 21.72 -9.78 12.71
N THR A 178 22.23 -9.32 11.57
CA THR A 178 23.23 -8.24 11.51
C THR A 178 22.57 -6.85 11.50
N ALA A 179 23.36 -5.78 11.45
CA ALA A 179 22.83 -4.42 11.39
C ALA A 179 22.14 -4.15 10.05
N ILE A 180 20.99 -3.46 10.05
CA ILE A 180 20.19 -3.13 8.84
C ILE A 180 21.02 -2.42 7.75
N SER A 181 21.98 -1.59 8.17
CA SER A 181 22.89 -0.87 7.28
C SER A 181 23.80 -1.77 6.43
N ASN A 182 23.88 -3.07 6.72
CA ASN A 182 24.81 -4.01 6.09
C ASN A 182 24.10 -5.16 5.35
N GLN A 183 22.77 -5.14 5.26
CA GLN A 183 21.97 -6.28 4.80
C GLN A 183 20.79 -5.90 3.89
N GLN A 184 20.96 -4.83 3.12
CA GLN A 184 19.94 -4.30 2.23
C GLN A 184 19.53 -5.29 1.15
N GLU A 185 20.47 -6.12 0.68
CA GLU A 185 20.18 -7.20 -0.27
C GLU A 185 19.37 -8.32 0.41
N SER A 186 19.66 -8.67 1.66
CA SER A 186 18.86 -9.67 2.40
C SER A 186 17.41 -9.25 2.53
N MET A 187 17.13 -7.95 2.73
CA MET A 187 15.77 -7.38 2.74
C MET A 187 14.99 -7.56 1.45
N LEU A 188 15.68 -7.84 0.34
CA LEU A 188 15.09 -7.96 -0.98
C LEU A 188 15.10 -9.40 -1.51
N TRP A 189 16.03 -10.25 -1.07
CA TRP A 189 16.29 -11.53 -1.77
C TRP A 189 16.32 -12.77 -0.88
N THR A 190 16.30 -12.64 0.46
CA THR A 190 16.34 -13.83 1.32
C THR A 190 15.06 -14.67 1.20
N ARG A 191 15.17 -15.98 1.42
CA ARG A 191 14.02 -16.88 1.35
C ARG A 191 14.04 -17.82 2.56
N ASP A 192 14.39 -19.08 2.33
CA ASP A 192 14.35 -20.18 3.27
C ASP A 192 15.09 -19.89 4.57
N GLU A 193 16.22 -19.18 4.49
CA GLU A 193 17.04 -18.81 5.64
C GLU A 193 16.27 -17.94 6.63
N PHE A 194 15.34 -17.12 6.14
CA PHE A 194 14.56 -16.20 6.96
C PHE A 194 13.29 -16.85 7.47
N TYR A 195 12.35 -17.18 6.58
CA TYR A 195 11.01 -17.57 7.04
C TYR A 195 11.01 -18.93 7.77
N LYS A 196 12.04 -19.77 7.61
CA LYS A 196 12.19 -21.03 8.38
C LYS A 196 12.94 -20.86 9.70
N PHE A 197 13.90 -19.93 9.77
CA PHE A 197 14.85 -19.86 10.91
C PHE A 197 14.88 -18.52 11.62
N TYR A 198 13.99 -17.58 11.28
CA TYR A 198 13.79 -16.38 12.08
C TYR A 198 13.51 -16.76 13.53
N ASN A 199 14.25 -16.13 14.44
CA ASN A 199 14.24 -16.42 15.87
C ASN A 199 14.23 -15.13 16.70
N GLY A 200 13.86 -14.00 16.08
CA GLY A 200 13.71 -12.74 16.77
C GLY A 200 12.41 -12.69 17.57
N THR A 201 12.20 -11.57 18.27
CA THR A 201 11.03 -11.38 19.14
C THR A 201 9.92 -10.56 18.50
N GLN A 202 10.12 -10.07 17.28
CA GLN A 202 9.15 -9.25 16.57
C GLN A 202 8.23 -10.14 15.74
N THR A 203 6.98 -9.76 15.63
CA THR A 203 6.10 -10.23 14.56
C THR A 203 6.59 -9.61 13.26
N VAL A 204 6.87 -10.43 12.24
CA VAL A 204 7.36 -9.96 10.95
C VAL A 204 6.34 -10.22 9.85
N ALA A 205 6.11 -9.28 8.94
CA ALA A 205 5.39 -9.54 7.70
C ALA A 205 6.30 -9.38 6.48
N ILE A 206 6.23 -10.37 5.57
CA ILE A 206 7.01 -10.44 4.34
C ILE A 206 6.16 -10.84 3.13
N GLY A 207 6.62 -10.44 1.95
CA GLY A 207 6.10 -10.83 0.64
C GLY A 207 7.04 -11.83 -0.04
N HIS A 208 7.38 -11.58 -1.30
CA HIS A 208 8.50 -12.14 -2.08
C HIS A 208 8.45 -13.64 -2.44
N THR A 209 8.10 -14.50 -1.49
CA THR A 209 7.97 -15.94 -1.72
C THR A 209 6.49 -16.30 -1.73
N PRO A 210 5.90 -16.56 -2.92
CA PRO A 210 4.50 -16.90 -3.04
C PRO A 210 4.15 -18.10 -2.18
N VAL A 211 3.06 -18.01 -1.43
CA VAL A 211 2.64 -19.11 -0.54
C VAL A 211 2.36 -20.40 -1.30
N GLN A 212 2.11 -20.34 -2.61
CA GLN A 212 1.90 -21.51 -3.48
C GLN A 212 3.13 -22.42 -3.56
N ASN A 213 4.32 -21.94 -3.19
CA ASN A 213 5.53 -22.74 -3.16
C ASN A 213 5.60 -23.70 -1.97
N PHE A 214 4.64 -23.63 -1.04
CA PHE A 214 4.64 -24.46 0.16
C PHE A 214 3.64 -25.63 0.06
N PRO A 215 4.01 -26.83 0.54
CA PRO A 215 3.11 -27.99 0.54
C PRO A 215 1.82 -27.79 1.35
N ASP A 216 1.86 -26.94 2.38
CA ASP A 216 0.74 -26.62 3.26
C ASP A 216 -0.10 -25.42 2.75
N SER A 217 0.18 -24.95 1.54
CA SER A 217 -0.51 -23.79 0.98
C SER A 217 -2.00 -24.03 0.78
N THR A 218 -2.79 -23.04 1.20
CA THR A 218 -4.22 -22.96 0.90
C THR A 218 -4.56 -21.80 -0.04
N GLY A 219 -3.54 -21.16 -0.64
CA GLY A 219 -3.69 -19.93 -1.44
C GLY A 219 -4.00 -18.67 -0.60
N LYS A 220 -3.81 -18.74 0.72
CA LYS A 220 -4.07 -17.68 1.71
C LYS A 220 -2.77 -17.28 2.40
N PRO A 221 -2.71 -16.09 3.04
CA PRO A 221 -1.57 -15.73 3.87
C PRO A 221 -1.28 -16.80 4.92
N ILE A 222 0.00 -17.05 5.19
CA ILE A 222 0.45 -18.05 6.15
C ILE A 222 1.13 -17.36 7.32
N HIS A 223 0.67 -17.64 8.54
CA HIS A 223 1.38 -17.28 9.77
C HIS A 223 2.24 -18.47 10.20
N ARG A 224 3.57 -18.29 10.18
CA ARG A 224 4.53 -19.32 10.58
C ARG A 224 4.70 -19.34 12.10
N GLU A 225 5.12 -20.48 12.64
CA GLU A 225 5.29 -20.69 14.09
C GLU A 225 6.31 -19.74 14.74
N ASN A 226 7.23 -19.19 13.96
CA ASN A 226 8.22 -18.19 14.38
C ASN A 226 7.71 -16.74 14.24
N ASP A 227 6.40 -16.54 14.19
CA ASP A 227 5.74 -15.23 14.13
C ASP A 227 6.03 -14.41 12.85
N VAL A 228 6.25 -15.13 11.74
CA VAL A 228 6.41 -14.54 10.40
C VAL A 228 5.13 -14.74 9.58
N TRP A 229 4.53 -13.63 9.15
CA TRP A 229 3.45 -13.59 8.17
C TRP A 229 4.02 -13.61 6.75
N MET A 230 3.61 -14.61 5.98
CA MET A 230 3.83 -14.71 4.54
C MET A 230 2.59 -14.19 3.83
N VAL A 231 2.68 -13.00 3.23
CA VAL A 231 1.53 -12.26 2.69
C VAL A 231 1.44 -12.36 1.17
N ASP A 232 2.54 -12.70 0.48
CA ASP A 232 2.53 -12.90 -0.96
C ASP A 232 1.71 -14.15 -1.33
N THR A 233 0.51 -13.92 -1.85
CA THR A 233 -0.37 -14.97 -2.37
C THR A 233 -0.32 -15.10 -3.88
N GLY A 234 0.79 -14.69 -4.49
CA GLY A 234 1.15 -14.96 -5.88
C GLY A 234 0.23 -14.26 -6.87
N SER A 235 -0.01 -12.96 -6.73
CA SER A 235 -0.96 -12.19 -7.56
C SER A 235 -0.79 -12.30 -9.07
N PHE A 236 0.39 -12.72 -9.56
CA PHE A 236 0.69 -12.98 -10.97
C PHE A 236 0.38 -14.42 -11.43
N LEU A 237 -0.01 -15.32 -10.51
CA LEU A 237 -0.36 -16.71 -10.78
C LEU A 237 -1.86 -16.83 -11.09
N GLU A 238 -2.22 -17.84 -11.89
CA GLU A 238 -3.61 -18.13 -12.33
C GLU A 238 -4.60 -18.23 -11.16
N LYS A 239 -4.18 -18.82 -10.03
CA LYS A 239 -4.99 -18.96 -8.81
C LYS A 239 -4.44 -18.16 -7.63
N GLY A 240 -3.67 -17.13 -7.92
CA GLY A 240 -3.17 -16.23 -6.90
C GLY A 240 -4.07 -15.02 -6.72
N TYR A 241 -3.78 -14.24 -5.69
CA TYR A 241 -4.49 -13.02 -5.32
C TYR A 241 -3.49 -12.00 -4.79
N ILE A 242 -3.89 -10.73 -4.70
CA ILE A 242 -3.23 -9.78 -3.81
C ILE A 242 -3.89 -9.94 -2.44
N SER A 243 -3.11 -10.20 -1.41
CA SER A 243 -3.62 -10.33 -0.05
C SER A 243 -3.14 -9.21 0.86
N ALA A 244 -3.97 -8.90 1.85
CA ALA A 244 -3.60 -8.04 2.96
C ALA A 244 -3.87 -8.74 4.31
N VAL A 245 -3.05 -8.47 5.31
CA VAL A 245 -3.18 -9.01 6.68
C VAL A 245 -3.10 -7.87 7.68
N ASP A 246 -4.06 -7.78 8.60
CA ASP A 246 -3.87 -7.00 9.84
C ASP A 246 -3.00 -7.79 10.80
N ILE A 247 -1.73 -7.44 10.90
CA ILE A 247 -0.74 -8.22 11.65
C ILE A 247 -0.96 -8.19 13.16
N LYS A 248 -1.88 -7.34 13.65
CA LYS A 248 -2.27 -7.30 15.07
C LYS A 248 -3.27 -8.40 15.42
N THR A 249 -4.15 -8.77 14.49
CA THR A 249 -5.30 -9.67 14.73
C THR A 249 -5.20 -10.97 13.95
N GLY A 250 -4.50 -10.97 12.81
CA GLY A 250 -4.47 -12.07 11.85
C GLY A 250 -5.65 -12.07 10.87
N ASP A 251 -6.55 -11.08 10.95
CA ASP A 251 -7.58 -10.89 9.94
C ASP A 251 -6.93 -10.62 8.58
N TYR A 252 -7.48 -11.20 7.52
CA TYR A 252 -6.93 -11.06 6.18
C TYR A 252 -8.01 -10.83 5.12
N TRP A 253 -7.61 -10.18 4.04
CA TRP A 253 -8.42 -9.92 2.85
C TRP A 253 -7.65 -10.37 1.63
N GLN A 254 -8.36 -10.78 0.58
CA GLN A 254 -7.77 -11.10 -0.72
C GLN A 254 -8.48 -10.30 -1.79
N SER A 255 -7.84 -10.04 -2.92
CA SER A 255 -8.52 -9.52 -4.10
C SER A 255 -9.53 -10.54 -4.65
N SER A 256 -10.41 -10.10 -5.54
CA SER A 256 -11.21 -10.96 -6.43
C SER A 256 -10.78 -10.75 -7.88
N ASP A 257 -11.12 -11.72 -8.72
CA ASP A 257 -11.03 -11.56 -10.18
C ASP A 257 -12.22 -10.80 -10.76
N ASP A 258 -13.26 -10.62 -9.96
CA ASP A 258 -14.36 -9.72 -10.29
C ASP A 258 -13.82 -8.28 -10.29
N ALA A 259 -13.78 -7.67 -11.47
CA ALA A 259 -13.54 -6.25 -11.59
C ALA A 259 -14.63 -5.49 -10.80
N PRO A 260 -14.28 -4.39 -10.12
CA PRO A 260 -15.28 -3.48 -9.58
C PRO A 260 -16.34 -3.18 -10.63
N SER A 261 -17.62 -3.32 -10.27
CA SER A 261 -18.68 -2.85 -11.15
C SER A 261 -18.46 -1.38 -11.47
N GLU A 262 -18.83 -0.93 -12.67
CA GLU A 262 -18.75 0.49 -13.01
C GLU A 262 -19.52 1.35 -12.00
N GLU A 263 -20.61 0.81 -11.43
CA GLU A 263 -21.29 1.43 -10.30
C GLU A 263 -20.36 1.60 -9.09
N MET A 264 -19.66 0.55 -8.65
CA MET A 264 -18.77 0.63 -7.48
C MET A 264 -17.60 1.60 -7.69
N LYS A 265 -17.05 1.67 -8.90
CA LYS A 265 -16.04 2.69 -9.27
C LYS A 265 -16.59 4.11 -9.13
N LYS A 266 -17.80 4.35 -9.65
CA LYS A 266 -18.48 5.65 -9.52
C LYS A 266 -18.74 6.02 -8.05
N LEU A 267 -19.15 5.04 -7.24
CA LEU A 267 -19.37 5.25 -5.80
C LEU A 267 -18.07 5.61 -5.07
N ASN A 268 -17.01 4.84 -5.31
CA ASN A 268 -15.70 5.08 -4.71
C ASN A 268 -15.12 6.45 -5.11
N PHE A 269 -15.28 6.84 -6.37
CA PHE A 269 -14.91 8.17 -6.85
C PHE A 269 -15.69 9.28 -6.15
N PHE A 270 -17.01 9.12 -6.01
CA PHE A 270 -17.88 10.07 -5.34
C PHE A 270 -17.51 10.23 -3.85
N ILE A 271 -17.28 9.12 -3.14
CA ILE A 271 -16.88 9.13 -1.73
C ILE A 271 -15.56 9.88 -1.54
N ARG A 272 -14.54 9.61 -2.36
CA ARG A 272 -13.26 10.31 -2.33
C ARG A 272 -13.44 11.83 -2.50
N LYS A 273 -14.28 12.24 -3.44
CA LYS A 273 -14.59 13.66 -3.70
C LYS A 273 -15.33 14.34 -2.54
N ILE A 274 -16.31 13.65 -1.93
CA ILE A 274 -17.01 14.17 -0.75
C ILE A 274 -16.05 14.34 0.43
N LYS A 275 -15.16 13.38 0.68
CA LYS A 275 -14.15 13.49 1.75
C LYS A 275 -13.19 14.64 1.51
N SER A 276 -12.73 14.84 0.26
CA SER A 276 -11.82 15.95 -0.06
C SER A 276 -12.44 17.34 0.05
N ALA A 277 -13.78 17.46 -0.03
CA ALA A 277 -14.46 18.76 -0.06
C ALA A 277 -15.11 19.18 1.26
N SER A 278 -15.01 18.36 2.30
CA SER A 278 -15.80 18.52 3.52
C SER A 278 -15.15 19.38 4.60
N CYS A 279 -14.67 20.55 4.20
CA CYS A 279 -14.15 21.60 5.06
C CYS A 279 -15.28 22.49 5.67
N TYR A 280 -15.61 22.21 6.93
CA TYR A 280 -16.42 22.95 7.90
C TYR A 280 -17.82 23.50 7.54
N ARG A 281 -18.07 24.20 6.43
CA ARG A 281 -19.32 24.97 6.23
C ARG A 281 -20.49 24.16 5.68
N GLY A 282 -20.25 22.96 5.15
CA GLY A 282 -21.27 22.11 4.55
C GLY A 282 -21.51 20.77 5.26
N MET A 283 -20.96 20.50 6.45
CA MET A 283 -20.93 19.14 7.04
C MET A 283 -22.27 18.40 7.01
N ARG A 284 -23.34 19.00 7.55
CA ARG A 284 -24.68 18.38 7.51
C ARG A 284 -25.19 18.20 6.09
N ARG A 285 -24.87 19.13 5.20
CA ARG A 285 -25.25 19.08 3.79
C ARG A 285 -24.52 17.95 3.07
N TYR A 286 -23.22 17.79 3.27
CA TYR A 286 -22.41 16.74 2.63
C TYR A 286 -22.69 15.36 3.20
N GLN A 287 -22.92 15.24 4.51
CA GLN A 287 -23.39 14.00 5.12
C GLN A 287 -24.77 13.60 4.56
N THR A 288 -25.67 14.56 4.36
CA THR A 288 -26.99 14.30 3.75
C THR A 288 -26.86 13.87 2.28
N ILE A 289 -25.95 14.50 1.52
CA ILE A 289 -25.68 14.14 0.12
C ILE A 289 -25.08 12.74 0.04
N LEU A 290 -24.08 12.42 0.87
CA LEU A 290 -23.47 11.10 0.95
C LEU A 290 -24.51 10.04 1.31
N ALA A 291 -25.32 10.27 2.35
CA ALA A 291 -26.39 9.36 2.75
C ALA A 291 -27.41 9.11 1.64
N LYS A 292 -27.79 10.17 0.90
CA LYS A 292 -28.72 10.03 -0.22
C LYS A 292 -28.12 9.15 -1.32
N HIS A 293 -26.87 9.38 -1.69
CA HIS A 293 -26.23 8.60 -2.76
C HIS A 293 -25.98 7.16 -2.32
N LEU A 294 -25.53 6.92 -1.09
CA LEU A 294 -25.39 5.56 -0.56
C LEU A 294 -26.72 4.80 -0.56
N ASN A 295 -27.85 5.45 -0.24
CA ASN A 295 -29.17 4.84 -0.38
C ASN A 295 -29.51 4.49 -1.85
N GLU A 296 -29.10 5.29 -2.84
CA GLU A 296 -29.30 4.97 -4.26
C GLU A 296 -28.52 3.70 -4.66
N TYR A 297 -27.29 3.56 -4.17
CA TYR A 297 -26.44 2.38 -4.42
C TYR A 297 -26.90 1.13 -3.68
N GLU A 298 -27.39 1.27 -2.47
CA GLU A 298 -28.03 0.19 -1.72
C GLU A 298 -29.31 -0.29 -2.42
N ASN A 299 -30.16 0.64 -2.88
CA ASN A 299 -31.39 0.29 -3.62
C ASN A 299 -31.08 -0.43 -4.95
N LYS A 300 -29.93 -0.13 -5.57
CA LYS A 300 -29.41 -0.84 -6.75
C LYS A 300 -28.78 -2.19 -6.41
N GLY A 301 -28.65 -2.54 -5.12
CA GLY A 301 -28.02 -3.78 -4.64
C GLY A 301 -26.49 -3.77 -4.71
N VAL A 302 -25.86 -2.62 -4.94
CA VAL A 302 -24.40 -2.49 -5.09
C VAL A 302 -23.68 -2.55 -3.73
N ILE A 303 -24.31 -2.03 -2.67
CA ILE A 303 -23.80 -2.09 -1.29
C ILE A 303 -24.89 -2.60 -0.34
N THR A 304 -24.48 -3.17 0.79
CA THR A 304 -25.43 -3.61 1.84
C THR A 304 -25.80 -2.47 2.78
N GLU A 305 -26.92 -2.60 3.50
CA GLU A 305 -27.31 -1.68 4.58
C GLU A 305 -26.20 -1.55 5.63
N GLN A 306 -25.54 -2.67 5.99
CA GLN A 306 -24.41 -2.65 6.92
C GLN A 306 -23.24 -1.81 6.37
N THR A 307 -22.84 -2.04 5.12
CA THR A 307 -21.80 -1.27 4.42
C THR A 307 -22.13 0.23 4.38
N LYS A 308 -23.39 0.58 4.10
CA LYS A 308 -23.86 1.98 4.12
C LYS A 308 -23.70 2.60 5.51
N GLN A 309 -24.12 1.91 6.57
CA GLN A 309 -24.02 2.41 7.94
C GLN A 309 -22.56 2.61 8.36
N ASP A 310 -21.67 1.69 8.00
CA ASP A 310 -20.24 1.78 8.29
C ASP A 310 -19.60 2.97 7.55
N MET A 311 -19.92 3.16 6.26
CA MET A 311 -19.47 4.32 5.47
C MET A 311 -19.95 5.66 6.04
N LEU A 312 -21.20 5.76 6.48
CA LEU A 312 -21.74 6.98 7.10
C LEU A 312 -21.12 7.29 8.45
N LYS A 313 -20.90 6.25 9.26
CA LYS A 313 -20.23 6.36 10.55
C LYS A 313 -18.78 6.81 10.38
N GLN A 314 -18.08 6.25 9.40
CA GLN A 314 -16.71 6.63 9.10
C GLN A 314 -16.59 8.08 8.66
N TYR A 315 -17.50 8.54 7.81
CA TYR A 315 -17.53 9.93 7.37
C TYR A 315 -17.67 10.93 8.52
N VAL A 316 -18.47 10.61 9.55
CA VAL A 316 -18.63 11.46 10.74
C VAL A 316 -17.36 11.48 11.60
N ILE A 317 -16.64 10.36 11.69
CA ILE A 317 -15.39 10.25 12.44
C ILE A 317 -14.28 11.06 11.76
N ASP A 318 -14.08 10.89 10.46
CA ASP A 318 -13.06 11.61 9.67
C ASP A 318 -13.22 13.15 9.83
N LEU A 319 -14.46 13.65 9.81
CA LEU A 319 -14.79 15.07 9.97
C LEU A 319 -14.49 15.65 11.36
N SER A 320 -14.49 14.83 12.41
CA SER A 320 -14.24 15.30 13.77
C SER A 320 -12.77 15.69 14.00
N TRP A 321 -11.86 15.12 13.21
CA TRP A 321 -10.42 15.34 13.26
C TRP A 321 -9.96 16.53 12.40
N ASP A 322 -10.52 16.70 11.19
CA ASP A 322 -10.20 17.83 10.29
C ASP A 322 -10.54 19.21 10.89
N LYS A 323 -11.47 19.23 11.86
CA LYS A 323 -11.86 20.44 12.61
C LYS A 323 -10.69 21.09 13.37
N LEU A 324 -9.58 20.37 13.59
CA LEU A 324 -8.41 20.85 14.31
C LEU A 324 -7.38 21.59 13.45
N LEU A 325 -7.43 21.52 12.11
CA LEU A 325 -6.23 21.82 11.32
C LEU A 325 -6.25 23.02 10.34
N LEU A 326 -7.33 23.50 9.71
CA LEU A 326 -7.10 24.36 8.51
C LEU A 326 -8.09 25.50 8.12
N ASP A 327 -7.59 26.28 7.15
CA ASP A 327 -7.88 27.64 6.65
C ASP A 327 -9.15 27.80 5.77
N ARG A 328 -9.70 29.02 5.69
CA ARG A 328 -11.03 29.38 5.12
C ARG A 328 -11.09 29.53 3.60
N GLU A 329 -9.98 29.72 2.90
CA GLU A 329 -9.99 29.99 1.45
C GLU A 329 -10.04 28.72 0.59
N ALA A 330 -9.27 27.69 0.95
CA ALA A 330 -9.35 26.36 0.33
C ALA A 330 -10.80 25.82 0.34
N ALA A 331 -11.51 26.09 1.43
CA ALA A 331 -12.86 25.62 1.62
C ALA A 331 -13.90 26.13 0.63
N LYS A 332 -13.72 27.35 0.11
CA LYS A 332 -14.66 27.93 -0.86
C LYS A 332 -14.48 27.36 -2.26
N GLN A 333 -13.26 26.95 -2.61
CA GLN A 333 -12.94 26.40 -3.92
C GLN A 333 -13.51 24.97 -4.05
N GLU A 334 -13.34 24.17 -3.00
CA GLU A 334 -13.86 22.79 -2.93
C GLU A 334 -15.39 22.72 -3.01
N ASP A 335 -16.11 23.62 -2.33
CA ASP A 335 -17.58 23.73 -2.41
C ASP A 335 -18.08 23.92 -3.85
N LYS A 336 -17.32 24.64 -4.69
CA LYS A 336 -17.69 24.91 -6.09
C LYS A 336 -17.47 23.66 -6.96
N GLU A 337 -16.34 22.99 -6.80
CA GLU A 337 -16.01 21.76 -7.55
C GLU A 337 -17.05 20.66 -7.29
N MET A 338 -17.54 20.53 -6.06
CA MET A 338 -18.58 19.55 -5.73
C MET A 338 -19.93 19.83 -6.37
N VAL A 339 -20.33 21.10 -6.48
CA VAL A 339 -21.59 21.46 -7.15
C VAL A 339 -21.54 21.11 -8.63
N ASP A 340 -20.39 21.30 -9.27
CA ASP A 340 -20.23 20.98 -10.69
C ASP A 340 -20.17 19.46 -10.92
N LEU A 341 -19.50 18.70 -10.05
CA LEU A 341 -19.50 17.24 -10.10
C LEU A 341 -20.91 16.65 -9.94
N LEU A 342 -21.71 17.14 -8.99
CA LEU A 342 -23.10 16.69 -8.80
C LEU A 342 -23.99 16.97 -10.02
N ARG A 343 -23.64 17.96 -10.85
CA ARG A 343 -24.32 18.23 -12.12
C ARG A 343 -23.86 17.29 -13.22
N GLU A 344 -22.61 16.86 -13.22
CA GLU A 344 -22.09 15.88 -14.18
C GLU A 344 -22.67 14.49 -13.93
N ILE A 345 -22.68 14.02 -12.67
CA ILE A 345 -23.26 12.71 -12.30
C ILE A 345 -24.74 12.64 -12.69
N LYS A 346 -25.51 13.72 -12.47
CA LYS A 346 -26.91 13.82 -12.89
C LYS A 346 -27.17 13.80 -14.40
N LYS A 347 -26.13 13.94 -15.23
CA LYS A 347 -26.24 13.86 -16.69
C LYS A 347 -25.90 12.47 -17.22
N GLU A 348 -25.33 11.60 -16.39
CA GLU A 348 -24.95 10.22 -16.76
C GLU A 348 -26.00 9.16 -16.37
N ASP A 349 -27.01 9.54 -15.56
CA ASP A 349 -28.30 8.84 -15.40
C ASP A 349 -29.33 9.41 -16.39
#